data_AF-A0A662LDK5-F1
#
_entry.id   AF-A0A662LDK5-F1
#
_cell.length_a   1.000
_cell.length_b   1.000
_cell.length_c   1.000
_cell.angle_alpha   90.00
_cell.angle_beta   90.00
_cell.angle_gamma   90.00
#
_symmetry.space_group_name_H-M   'P 1'
#
loop_
_entity.id
_entity.type
_entity.pdbx_description
1 polymer ?
#
loop_
_entity_poly.entity_id
_entity_poly.type
_entity_poly.pdbx_seq_one_letter_code
_entity_poly.pdbx_strand_id
1 'polypeptide(L)'
;MSRYVISLGGSLLSPREGLLEYLEKFRDLLLNELEEERQFFIVTGGGELARKYMDFSRRAGASQYHLDLIGIEATRMNALLLSSYFGEFSNGEPFRTVEEAALYGELYPVVVGGG
;
A
#
# COMPACT_ATOMS: atom_id res chain seq x y z
N MET A 1 -23.56 -1.41 0.26
CA MET A 1 -22.08 -1.33 0.29
C MET A 1 -21.42 -1.61 -1.07
N SER A 2 -20.77 -0.60 -1.64
CA SER A 2 -20.02 -0.69 -2.91
C SER A 2 -18.53 -0.87 -2.64
N ARG A 3 -17.85 -1.71 -3.43
CA ARG A 3 -16.42 -2.00 -3.27
C ARG A 3 -15.60 -1.38 -4.39
N TYR A 4 -14.54 -0.68 -4.02
CA TYR A 4 -13.62 -0.01 -4.94
C TYR A 4 -12.21 -0.54 -4.74
N VAL A 5 -11.51 -0.78 -5.85
CA VAL A 5 -10.10 -1.17 -5.84
C VAL A 5 -9.26 -0.02 -6.38
N ILE A 6 -8.28 0.42 -5.60
CA ILE A 6 -7.36 1.50 -5.94
C ILE A 6 -5.96 0.91 -6.12
N SER A 7 -5.43 0.99 -7.34
CA SER A 7 -4.01 0.74 -7.61
C SER A 7 -3.22 2.02 -7.41
N LEU A 8 -2.57 2.16 -6.25
CA LEU A 8 -1.84 3.37 -5.87
C LEU A 8 -0.37 3.27 -6.31
N GLY A 9 0.05 4.18 -7.19
CA GLY A 9 1.42 4.21 -7.68
C GLY A 9 2.44 4.47 -6.56
N GLY A 10 3.38 3.54 -6.35
CA GLY A 10 4.35 3.64 -5.25
C GLY A 10 5.24 4.88 -5.26
N SER A 11 5.46 5.52 -6.42
CA SER A 11 6.20 6.78 -6.50
C SER A 11 5.48 7.92 -5.75
N LEU A 12 4.16 7.84 -5.58
CA LEU A 12 3.38 8.80 -4.78
C LEU A 12 3.60 8.62 -3.28
N LEU A 13 4.15 7.48 -2.85
CA LEU A 13 4.45 7.14 -1.46
C LEU A 13 5.94 7.29 -1.13
N SER A 14 6.77 7.64 -2.13
CA SER A 14 8.19 7.94 -1.91
C SER A 14 8.37 9.14 -0.97
N PRO A 15 9.25 9.06 0.04
CA PRO A 15 9.60 10.18 0.91
C PRO A 15 10.05 11.41 0.11
N ARG A 16 9.29 12.50 0.26
CA ARG A 16 9.52 13.80 -0.38
C ARG A 16 8.81 14.91 0.38
N GLU A 17 9.12 16.16 0.06
CA GLU A 17 8.35 17.31 0.53
C GLU A 17 6.88 17.19 0.11
N GLY A 18 5.95 17.45 1.04
CA GLY A 18 4.51 17.35 0.80
C GLY A 18 3.94 15.92 0.85
N LEU A 19 4.73 14.88 1.15
CA LEU A 19 4.20 13.52 1.30
C LEU A 19 3.18 13.43 2.46
N LEU A 20 3.49 14.03 3.62
CA LEU A 20 2.59 14.06 4.78
C LEU A 20 1.22 14.63 4.40
N GLU A 21 1.20 15.81 3.80
CA GLU A 21 -0.03 16.48 3.40
C GLU A 21 -0.79 15.70 2.31
N TYR A 22 -0.09 15.04 1.40
CA TYR A 22 -0.71 14.12 0.44
C TYR A 22 -1.41 12.95 1.13
N LEU A 23 -0.74 12.30 2.10
CA LEU A 23 -1.28 11.16 2.83
C LEU A 23 -2.48 11.55 3.70
N GLU A 24 -2.41 12.70 4.37
CA GLU A 24 -3.53 13.26 5.15
C GLU A 24 -4.74 13.55 4.26
N LYS A 25 -4.53 14.26 3.14
CA LYS A 25 -5.62 14.55 2.17
C LYS A 25 -6.21 13.28 1.57
N PHE A 26 -5.38 12.29 1.25
CA PHE A 26 -5.84 11.02 0.70
C PHE A 26 -6.64 10.22 1.73
N ARG A 27 -6.19 10.18 2.98
CA ARG A 27 -6.93 9.58 4.08
C ARG A 27 -8.30 10.25 4.25
N ASP A 28 -8.32 11.58 4.39
CA ASP A 28 -9.54 12.33 4.67
C ASP A 28 -10.54 12.19 3.52
N LEU A 29 -10.06 12.19 2.26
CA LEU A 29 -10.89 11.89 1.09
C LEU A 29 -11.59 10.55 1.23
N LEU A 30 -10.86 9.45 1.49
CA LEU A 30 -11.47 8.12 1.57
C LEU A 30 -12.34 7.94 2.80
N LEU A 31 -12.00 8.55 3.94
CA LEU A 31 -12.83 8.48 5.15
C LEU A 31 -14.18 9.19 4.96
N ASN A 32 -14.22 10.34 4.28
CA ASN A 32 -15.47 11.03 3.96
C ASN A 32 -16.39 10.18 3.08
N GLU A 33 -15.81 9.35 2.20
CA GLU A 33 -16.55 8.47 1.31
C GLU A 33 -17.15 7.24 2.03
N LEU A 34 -16.70 6.93 3.24
CA LEU A 34 -17.25 5.83 4.04
C LEU A 34 -18.70 6.09 4.49
N GLU A 35 -19.10 7.37 4.61
CA GLU A 35 -20.49 7.75 4.93
C GLU A 35 -21.49 7.28 3.86
N GLU A 36 -21.03 7.01 2.64
CA GLU A 36 -21.84 6.50 1.53
C GLU A 36 -21.82 4.96 1.40
N GLU A 37 -21.53 4.23 2.48
CA GLU A 37 -21.37 2.77 2.47
C GLU A 37 -20.34 2.27 1.42
N ARG A 38 -19.23 2.98 1.27
CA ARG A 38 -18.15 2.58 0.36
C ARG A 38 -17.06 1.82 1.13
N GLN A 39 -16.45 0.85 0.47
CA GLN A 39 -15.31 0.09 0.98
C GLN A 39 -14.16 0.13 -0.02
N PHE A 40 -12.94 0.31 0.48
CA PHE A 40 -11.75 0.53 -0.35
C PHE A 40 -10.71 -0.56 -0.15
N PHE A 41 -10.27 -1.17 -1.24
CA PHE A 41 -9.12 -2.06 -1.30
C PHE A 41 -7.99 -1.36 -2.02
N ILE A 42 -6.84 -1.17 -1.37
CA ILE A 42 -5.74 -0.38 -1.90
C ILE A 42 -4.51 -1.27 -2.07
N VAL A 43 -4.01 -1.36 -3.30
CA VAL A 43 -2.75 -2.04 -3.60
C VAL A 43 -1.70 -0.99 -3.91
N THR A 44 -0.61 -0.96 -3.16
CA THR A 44 0.46 0.03 -3.38
C THR A 44 1.58 -0.53 -4.23
N GLY A 45 2.10 0.25 -5.18
CA GLY A 45 3.32 -0.10 -5.90
C GLY A 45 4.60 0.13 -5.07
N GLY A 46 5.76 -0.36 -5.55
CA GLY A 46 7.04 -0.26 -4.84
C GLY A 46 7.81 1.06 -5.03
N GLY A 47 7.49 1.84 -6.06
CA GLY A 47 8.01 3.20 -6.23
C GLY A 47 9.53 3.31 -6.33
N GLU A 48 10.06 4.44 -5.85
CA GLU A 48 11.51 4.70 -5.84
C GLU A 48 12.27 3.78 -4.90
N LEU A 49 11.65 3.42 -3.76
CA LEU A 49 12.20 2.48 -2.79
C LEU A 49 12.57 1.16 -3.47
N ALA A 50 11.61 0.54 -4.18
CA ALA A 50 11.86 -0.69 -4.91
C ALA A 50 12.99 -0.53 -5.92
N ARG A 51 12.96 0.52 -6.75
CA ARG A 51 13.99 0.75 -7.79
C ARG A 51 15.39 0.88 -7.20
N LYS A 52 15.56 1.63 -6.10
CA LYS A 52 16.86 1.81 -5.46
C LYS A 52 17.41 0.52 -4.86
N TYR A 53 16.59 -0.22 -4.12
CA TYR A 53 17.04 -1.46 -3.48
C TYR A 53 17.29 -2.58 -4.49
N MET A 54 16.46 -2.67 -5.54
CA MET A 54 16.68 -3.61 -6.63
C MET A 54 17.96 -3.25 -7.42
N ASP A 55 18.23 -1.97 -7.70
CA ASP A 55 19.46 -1.56 -8.39
C ASP A 55 20.71 -1.94 -7.57
N PHE A 56 20.71 -1.61 -6.27
CA PHE A 56 21.82 -1.95 -5.39
C PHE A 56 22.07 -3.47 -5.35
N SER A 57 21.00 -4.25 -5.19
CA SER A 57 21.10 -5.71 -5.11
C SER A 57 21.51 -6.34 -6.44
N ARG A 58 21.02 -5.80 -7.56
CA ARG A 58 21.41 -6.23 -8.91
C ARG A 58 22.91 -6.02 -9.13
N ARG A 59 23.44 -4.88 -8.72
CA ARG A 59 24.88 -4.57 -8.80
C ARG A 59 25.73 -5.47 -7.89
N ALA A 60 25.15 -5.98 -6.81
CA ALA A 60 25.77 -6.98 -5.94
C ALA A 60 25.65 -8.43 -6.46
N GLY A 61 25.05 -8.65 -7.63
CA GLY A 61 24.93 -9.98 -8.24
C GLY A 61 23.73 -10.81 -7.77
N ALA A 62 22.71 -10.17 -7.17
CA ALA A 62 21.50 -10.88 -6.77
C ALA A 62 20.75 -11.47 -7.98
N SER A 63 20.21 -12.67 -7.81
CA SER A 63 19.35 -13.33 -8.82
C SER A 63 18.04 -12.56 -9.02
N GLN A 64 17.39 -12.73 -10.18
CA GLN A 64 16.07 -12.13 -10.45
C GLN A 64 15.03 -12.43 -9.35
N TYR A 65 15.00 -13.67 -8.84
CA TYR A 65 14.12 -14.05 -7.72
C TYR A 65 14.26 -13.13 -6.49
N HIS A 66 15.49 -12.84 -6.08
CA HIS A 66 15.76 -11.93 -4.97
C HIS A 66 15.37 -10.48 -5.29
N LEU A 67 15.53 -10.05 -6.54
CA LEU A 67 15.10 -8.71 -6.98
C LEU A 67 13.58 -8.57 -6.92
N ASP A 68 12.85 -9.59 -7.34
CA ASP A 68 11.39 -9.62 -7.26
C ASP A 68 10.92 -9.59 -5.80
N LEU A 69 11.53 -10.39 -4.92
CA LEU A 69 11.25 -10.33 -3.48
C LEU A 69 11.48 -8.94 -2.89
N ILE A 70 12.58 -8.27 -3.24
CA ILE A 70 12.86 -6.90 -2.79
C ILE A 70 11.80 -5.93 -3.31
N GLY A 71 11.36 -6.07 -4.56
CA GLY A 71 10.29 -5.28 -5.14
C GLY A 71 8.98 -5.44 -4.38
N ILE A 72 8.61 -6.68 -4.05
CA ILE A 72 7.42 -7.03 -3.27
C ILE A 72 7.51 -6.48 -1.85
N GLU A 73 8.65 -6.60 -1.18
CA GLU A 73 8.79 -6.05 0.17
C GLU A 73 8.73 -4.51 0.17
N ALA A 74 9.19 -3.86 -0.89
CA ALA A 74 9.01 -2.42 -1.06
C ALA A 74 7.54 -2.01 -1.30
N THR A 75 6.74 -2.83 -2.02
CA THR A 75 5.29 -2.59 -2.14
C THR A 75 4.63 -2.71 -0.77
N ARG A 76 4.98 -3.73 0.02
CA ARG A 76 4.44 -3.92 1.37
C ARG A 76 4.87 -2.84 2.36
N MET A 77 6.08 -2.32 2.25
CA MET A 77 6.53 -1.19 3.08
C MET A 77 5.71 0.07 2.81
N ASN A 78 5.41 0.34 1.54
CA ASN A 78 4.51 1.44 1.16
C ASN A 78 3.07 1.21 1.64
N ALA A 79 2.57 -0.02 1.58
CA ALA A 79 1.27 -0.40 2.11
C ALA A 79 1.19 -0.20 3.63
N LEU A 80 2.25 -0.56 4.36
CA LEU A 80 2.34 -0.40 5.81
C LEU A 80 2.30 1.09 6.20
N LEU A 81 3.06 1.92 5.50
CA LEU A 81 3.00 3.38 5.66
C LEU A 81 1.58 3.90 5.44
N LEU A 82 0.92 3.48 4.36
CA LEU A 82 -0.43 3.95 4.07
C LEU A 82 -1.44 3.48 5.13
N SER A 83 -1.38 2.20 5.51
CA SER A 83 -2.23 1.61 6.55
C SER A 83 -2.12 2.35 7.89
N SER A 84 -0.91 2.78 8.28
CA SER A 84 -0.72 3.53 9.53
C SER A 84 -1.41 4.88 9.55
N TYR A 85 -1.69 5.51 8.40
CA TYR A 85 -2.44 6.76 8.34
C TYR A 85 -3.94 6.56 8.54
N PHE A 86 -4.46 5.39 8.17
CA PHE A 86 -5.87 5.03 8.37
C PHE A 86 -6.14 4.53 9.80
N GLY A 87 -5.12 4.13 10.56
CA GLY A 87 -5.29 3.74 11.97
C GLY A 87 -6.29 2.60 12.13
N GLU A 88 -7.31 2.80 12.99
CA GLU A 88 -8.34 1.79 13.28
C GLU A 88 -9.26 1.46 12.10
N PHE A 89 -9.29 2.31 11.06
CA PHE A 89 -10.08 2.07 9.86
C PHE A 89 -9.41 1.10 8.87
N SER A 90 -8.16 0.70 9.15
CA SER A 90 -7.36 -0.19 8.29
C SER A 90 -6.97 -1.48 9.01
N ASN A 91 -6.60 -2.48 8.21
CA ASN A 91 -6.12 -3.79 8.66
C ASN A 91 -4.79 -3.77 9.45
N GLY A 92 -4.14 -2.61 9.60
CA GLY A 92 -2.87 -2.48 10.32
C GLY A 92 -1.71 -3.07 9.54
N GLU A 93 -1.63 -4.40 9.46
CA GLU A 93 -0.64 -5.14 8.68
C GLU A 93 -1.09 -5.38 7.24
N PRO A 94 -0.28 -5.03 6.22
CA PRO A 94 -0.64 -5.22 4.83
C PRO A 94 -0.98 -6.66 4.47
N PHE A 95 -2.08 -6.87 3.75
CA PHE A 95 -2.37 -8.18 3.18
C PHE A 95 -1.30 -8.56 2.15
N ARG A 96 -1.06 -9.87 2.07
CA ARG A 96 -0.07 -10.52 1.20
C ARG A 96 -0.71 -11.45 0.18
N THR A 97 -1.98 -11.80 0.39
CA THR A 97 -2.77 -12.67 -0.48
C THR A 97 -4.16 -12.09 -0.72
N VAL A 98 -4.84 -12.60 -1.74
CA VAL A 98 -6.22 -12.20 -2.05
C VAL A 98 -7.18 -12.70 -0.96
N GLU A 99 -6.88 -13.85 -0.37
CA GLU A 99 -7.65 -14.45 0.73
C GLU A 99 -7.57 -13.57 1.98
N GLU A 100 -6.39 -13.05 2.32
CA GLU A 100 -6.22 -12.08 3.42
C GLU A 100 -6.98 -10.79 3.13
N ALA A 101 -6.91 -10.27 1.90
CA ALA A 101 -7.68 -9.10 1.50
C ALA A 101 -9.18 -9.32 1.70
N ALA A 102 -9.70 -10.47 1.27
CA ALA A 102 -11.11 -10.83 1.45
C ALA A 102 -11.50 -10.91 2.93
N LEU A 103 -10.67 -11.54 3.76
CA LEU A 103 -10.90 -11.65 5.21
C LEU A 103 -10.91 -10.27 5.89
N TYR A 104 -9.92 -9.43 5.59
CA TYR A 104 -9.86 -8.07 6.14
C TYR A 104 -11.01 -7.19 5.64
N GLY A 105 -11.53 -7.46 4.44
CA GLY A 105 -12.74 -6.82 3.92
C GLY A 105 -14.00 -7.10 4.72
N GLU A 106 -14.03 -8.12 5.58
CA GLU A 106 -15.16 -8.33 6.49
C GLU A 106 -15.02 -7.53 7.80
N LEU A 107 -13.82 -6.99 8.07
CA LEU A 107 -13.48 -6.36 9.35
C LEU A 107 -13.19 -4.86 9.22
N TYR A 108 -12.68 -4.42 8.07
CA TYR A 108 -12.18 -3.07 7.88
C TYR A 108 -12.80 -2.39 6.65
N PRO A 109 -13.15 -1.09 6.76
CA PRO A 109 -13.65 -0.31 5.63
C PRO A 109 -12.55 0.05 4.62
N VAL A 110 -11.28 0.07 5.05
CA VAL A 110 -10.11 0.27 4.20
C VAL A 110 -9.17 -0.93 4.37
N VAL A 111 -8.82 -1.58 3.27
CA VAL A 111 -7.95 -2.77 3.27
C VAL A 111 -6.76 -2.49 2.38
N VAL A 112 -5.57 -2.44 2.96
CA VAL A 112 -4.33 -2.04 2.27
C VAL A 112 -3.36 -3.22 2.16
N GLY A 113 -2.72 -3.37 1.01
CA GLY A 113 -1.78 -4.46 0.74
C GLY A 113 -0.75 -4.13 -0.32
N GLY A 114 0.20 -5.06 -0.47
CA GLY A 114 1.28 -4.99 -1.45
C GLY A 114 1.67 -6.40 -1.90
N GLY A 115 2.04 -6.51 -3.16
CA GLY A 115 2.46 -7.75 -3.80
C GLY A 115 3.20 -7.49 -5.09
#